data_AF-A0A5K1BJK0-F1
#
_entry.id   AF-A0A5K1BJK0-F1
#
_cell.length_a   1.000
_cell.length_b   1.000
_cell.length_c   1.000
_cell.angle_alpha   90.00
_cell.angle_beta   90.00
_cell.angle_gamma   90.00
#
_symmetry.space_group_name_H-M   'P 1'
#
loop_
_entity.id
_entity.type
_entity.pdbx_description
1 polymer ?
#
loop_
_entity_poly.entity_id
_entity_poly.type
_entity_poly.pdbx_seq_one_letter_code
_entity_poly.pdbx_strand_id
1 'polypeptide(L)' 'CRHTRIGGAFVKGISGGERKRTSIGYEILVDPSLLLLDEPTSGLDSTSANKLLQVLQGIAK' A
#
# COMPACT_ATOMS: atom_id res chain seq x y z
N CYS A 1 -5.43 10.62 5.67
CA CYS A 1 -4.79 11.39 4.58
C CYS A 1 -5.74 11.76 3.42
N ARG A 2 -7.08 11.83 3.58
CA ARG A 2 -8.04 12.07 2.48
C ARG A 2 -7.77 13.34 1.65
N HIS A 3 -7.22 14.40 2.24
CA HIS A 3 -6.95 15.68 1.57
C HIS A 3 -5.46 15.91 1.28
N THR A 4 -4.63 14.87 1.39
CA THR A 4 -3.19 14.95 1.18
C THR A 4 -2.84 14.33 -0.17
N ARG A 5 -2.12 15.07 -1.02
CA ARG A 5 -1.69 14.57 -2.34
C ARG A 5 -0.64 13.45 -2.18
N ILE A 6 -0.60 12.54 -3.15
CA ILE A 6 0.52 11.60 -3.30
C ILE A 6 1.72 12.43 -3.77
N GLY A 7 2.67 12.65 -2.87
CA GLY A 7 3.90 13.41 -3.15
C GLY A 7 4.99 12.54 -3.78
N GLY A 8 6.10 13.17 -4.14
CA GLY A 8 7.29 12.54 -4.73
C GLY A 8 8.57 12.91 -3.97
N ALA A 9 9.73 12.84 -4.63
CA ALA A 9 11.00 13.31 -4.07
C ALA A 9 11.05 14.84 -3.90
N PHE A 10 10.39 15.56 -4.82
CA PHE A 10 10.45 17.04 -4.89
C PHE A 10 9.19 17.73 -4.32
N VAL A 11 8.12 16.97 -4.05
CA VAL A 11 6.84 17.49 -3.56
C VAL A 11 6.43 16.67 -2.33
N LYS A 12 6.27 17.33 -1.18
CA LYS A 12 5.78 16.67 0.04
C LYS A 12 4.34 16.20 -0.14
N GLY A 13 4.02 15.04 0.42
CA GLY A 13 2.69 14.45 0.38
C GLY A 13 2.52 13.43 1.49
N ILE A 14 1.78 12.36 1.19
CA ILE A 14 1.62 11.22 2.12
C ILE A 14 2.96 10.58 2.51
N SER A 15 2.98 9.92 3.67
CA SER A 15 4.12 9.15 4.17
C SER A 15 4.52 8.02 3.23
N GLY A 16 5.75 7.50 3.38
CA GLY A 16 6.23 6.37 2.58
C GLY A 16 5.36 5.12 2.72
N GLY A 17 4.93 4.81 3.96
CA GLY A 17 4.03 3.70 4.22
C GLY A 17 2.64 3.88 3.60
N GLU A 18 2.08 5.10 3.65
CA GLU A 18 0.84 5.42 2.94
C GLU A 18 1.00 5.28 1.44
N ARG A 19 2.11 5.78 0.87
CA ARG A 19 2.41 5.67 -0.56
C ARG A 19 2.49 4.22 -1.00
N LYS A 20 3.18 3.35 -0.25
CA LYS A 20 3.27 1.92 -0.53
C LYS A 20 1.89 1.27 -0.54
N ARG A 21 1.05 1.52 0.46
CA ARG A 21 -0.33 0.98 0.51
C ARG A 21 -1.20 1.52 -0.63
N THR A 22 -1.06 2.80 -1.00
CA THR A 22 -1.78 3.38 -2.13
C THR A 22 -1.37 2.74 -3.46
N SER A 23 -0.08 2.50 -3.68
CA SER A 23 0.41 1.80 -4.87
C SER A 23 -0.12 0.36 -4.94
N ILE A 24 -0.05 -0.41 -3.84
CA ILE A 24 -0.60 -1.77 -3.79
C ILE A 24 -2.10 -1.76 -4.09
N GLY A 25 -2.86 -0.85 -3.46
CA GLY A 25 -4.29 -0.69 -3.71
C GLY A 25 -4.61 -0.34 -5.15
N TYR A 26 -3.77 0.47 -5.81
CA TYR A 26 -3.93 0.81 -7.22
C TYR A 26 -3.77 -0.41 -8.14
N GLU A 27 -2.77 -1.26 -7.90
CA GLU A 27 -2.58 -2.50 -8.67
C GLU A 27 -3.75 -3.47 -8.47
N ILE A 28 -4.30 -3.57 -7.26
CA ILE A 28 -5.46 -4.42 -6.96
C ILE A 28 -6.71 -3.97 -7.74
N LEU A 29 -6.90 -2.67 -7.98
CA LEU A 29 -8.07 -2.16 -8.72
C LEU A 29 -8.15 -2.66 -10.16
N VAL A 30 -7.04 -3.14 -10.72
CA VAL A 30 -6.97 -3.70 -12.07
C VAL A 30 -7.48 -5.17 -12.10
N ASP A 31 -7.83 -5.73 -10.94
CA ASP A 31 -8.27 -7.13 -10.77
C ASP A 31 -7.30 -8.15 -11.41
N PRO A 32 -6.01 -8.13 -11.02
CA PRO A 32 -5.02 -9.02 -11.61
C PRO A 32 -5.24 -10.46 -11.15
N SER A 33 -5.10 -11.42 -12.08
CA SER A 33 -5.13 -12.86 -11.75
C SER A 33 -3.93 -13.33 -10.92
N LEU A 34 -2.85 -12.55 -10.87
CA LEU A 34 -1.66 -12.80 -10.07
C LEU A 34 -1.08 -11.46 -9.57
N LEU A 35 -0.96 -11.32 -8.25
CA LEU A 35 -0.34 -10.15 -7.61
C LEU A 35 0.94 -10.59 -6.89
N LEU A 36 2.10 -10.10 -7.35
CA LEU A 36 3.40 -10.33 -6.72
C LEU A 36 3.83 -9.06 -5.97
N LEU A 37 4.19 -9.20 -4.70
CA LEU A 37 4.61 -8.10 -3.85
C LEU A 37 5.97 -8.41 -3.24
N ASP A 38 6.94 -7.51 -3.44
CA ASP A 38 8.25 -7.59 -2.81
C ASP A 38 8.29 -6.72 -1.53
N GLU A 39 8.69 -7.33 -0.42
CA GLU A 39 8.72 -6.72 0.92
C GLU A 39 7.55 -5.74 1.23
N PRO A 40 6.27 -6.18 1.16
CA PRO A 40 5.11 -5.29 1.27
C PRO A 40 4.98 -4.60 2.63
N THR A 41 5.61 -5.14 3.68
CA THR A 41 5.58 -4.61 5.05
C THR A 41 6.78 -3.71 5.38
N SER A 42 7.78 -3.62 4.50
CA SER A 42 8.99 -2.82 4.76
C SER A 42 8.66 -1.34 4.90
N GLY A 43 9.13 -0.71 5.98
CA GLY A 43 8.87 0.68 6.33
C GLY A 43 7.49 0.95 6.97
N LEU A 44 6.74 -0.09 7.35
CA LEU A 44 5.51 0.02 8.12
C LEU A 44 5.76 -0.28 9.61
N ASP A 45 5.02 0.38 10.49
CA ASP A 45 4.89 -0.05 11.88
C ASP A 45 4.13 -1.39 11.96
N SER A 46 4.27 -2.11 13.08
CA SER A 46 3.68 -3.44 13.27
C SER A 46 2.16 -3.47 13.10
N THR A 47 1.46 -2.41 13.49
CA THR A 47 0.00 -2.32 13.38
C THR A 47 -0.42 -2.13 11.92
N SER A 48 0.26 -1.23 11.21
CA SER A 48 0.02 -0.97 9.79
C SER A 48 0.38 -2.17 8.91
N ALA A 49 1.47 -2.87 9.22
CA ALA A 49 1.89 -4.09 8.53
C ALA A 49 0.85 -5.21 8.68
N ASN A 50 0.35 -5.45 9.90
CA ASN A 50 -0.68 -6.46 10.14
C ASN A 50 -1.97 -6.15 9.38
N LYS A 51 -2.44 -4.89 9.42
CA LYS A 51 -3.62 -4.46 8.66
C LYS A 51 -3.46 -4.69 7.15
N LEU A 52 -2.28 -4.41 6.59
CA LEU A 52 -2.00 -4.66 5.17
C LEU A 52 -2.10 -6.15 4.84
N LEU A 53 -1.51 -7.02 5.67
CA LEU A 53 -1.56 -8.47 5.47
C LEU A 53 -3.00 -9.01 5.57
N GLN A 54 -3.81 -8.52 6.50
CA GLN A 54 -5.23 -8.92 6.61
C GLN A 54 -6.01 -8.58 5.33
N VAL A 55 -5.77 -7.40 4.75
CA VAL A 55 -6.40 -6.99 3.48
C VAL A 55 -5.94 -7.91 2.34
N LEU A 56 -4.64 -8.16 2.22
CA LEU A 56 -4.09 -9.05 1.19
C LEU A 56 -4.63 -10.48 1.30
N GLN A 57 -4.75 -11.01 2.52
CA GLN A 57 -5.37 -12.32 2.78
C GLN A 57 -6.85 -12.35 2.43
N GLY A 58 -7.56 -11.23 2.55
CA GLY A 58 -8.96 -11.12 2.14
C GLY A 58 -9.15 -11.15 0.63
N ILE A 59 -8.19 -10.61 -0.13
CA ILE A 59 -8.23 -10.55 -1.60
C ILE A 59 -7.74 -11.86 -2.24
N ALA A 60 -6.80 -12.56 -1.60
CA ALA A 60 -6.24 -13.80 -2.11
C ALA A 60 -7.17 -15.04 -2.01
N LYS A 61 -8.45 -14.85 -1.65
CA LYS A 61 -9.46 -15.92 -1.55
C LYS A 61 -10.33 -15.95 -2.80
#